data_AF-A0A962U003-F1
#
_entry.id   AF-A0A962U003-F1
#
_cell.length_a   1.000
_cell.length_b   1.000
_cell.length_c   1.000
_cell.angle_alpha   90.00
_cell.angle_beta   90.00
_cell.angle_gamma   90.00
#
_symmetry.space_group_name_H-M   'P 1'
#
loop_
_entity.id
_entity.type
_entity.pdbx_description
1 polymer ?
#
loop_
_entity_poly.entity_id
_entity_poly.type
_entity_poly.pdbx_seq_one_letter_code
_entity_poly.pdbx_strand_id
1 'polypeptide(L)'
;MYQDEGRTKSQTILSILIGLILVALAVWFHLSFDSSRDGSLGTLDEMLSALRIPDHALENTGQGDVPDYVYLQGHAVAGAELTDEDFGIRLTGLFLERQVQELVREIVKRPEGRPLTEFHWRERIQHPMTGYREQSKPVTLSGYLVSSSLVDYLEDGIPIPCDDRRITRIPEYRGEELVCRSDGTFHSQPEGTAEDVGDIRVTFAYLPPGTVSMIARHEGGELSLVADKEGTYLDLIKAGEYSPEELVQIAQGEWVDRALRAAWFSGIVLCLGLFLIVAPLWKKHKRHSG
;
A
#
# COMPACT_ATOMS: atom_id res chain seq x y z
N MET A 1 -54.42 -16.44 -3.78
CA MET A 1 -53.49 -17.21 -4.63
C MET A 1 -52.97 -16.46 -5.86
N TYR A 2 -53.59 -15.35 -6.31
CA TYR A 2 -53.16 -14.64 -7.54
C TYR A 2 -52.02 -13.62 -7.36
N GLN A 3 -51.68 -13.23 -6.12
CA GLN A 3 -50.65 -12.20 -5.87
C GLN A 3 -49.19 -12.71 -5.93
N ASP A 4 -48.95 -14.03 -5.97
CA ASP A 4 -47.59 -14.56 -5.79
C ASP A 4 -46.81 -14.69 -7.13
N GLU A 5 -47.50 -14.89 -8.27
CA GLU A 5 -46.81 -15.08 -9.56
C GLU A 5 -46.07 -13.83 -10.06
N GLY A 6 -46.64 -12.63 -9.84
CA GLY A 6 -46.03 -11.37 -10.29
C GLY A 6 -44.69 -11.07 -9.62
N ARG A 7 -44.56 -11.42 -8.33
CA ARG A 7 -43.34 -11.15 -7.55
C ARG A 7 -42.14 -11.96 -8.06
N THR A 8 -42.37 -13.20 -8.48
CA THR A 8 -41.30 -14.11 -8.95
C THR A 8 -40.69 -13.68 -10.29
N LYS A 9 -41.52 -13.16 -11.21
CA LYS A 9 -41.05 -12.67 -12.52
C LYS A 9 -40.22 -11.41 -12.38
N SER A 10 -40.66 -10.45 -11.57
CA SER A 10 -39.94 -9.21 -11.30
C SER A 10 -38.57 -9.48 -10.67
N GLN A 11 -38.49 -10.37 -9.68
CA GLN A 11 -37.22 -10.78 -9.05
C GLN A 11 -36.24 -11.43 -10.04
N THR A 12 -36.74 -12.23 -10.99
CA THR A 12 -35.91 -12.90 -12.01
C THR A 12 -35.32 -11.89 -13.00
N ILE A 13 -36.12 -10.93 -13.47
CA ILE A 13 -35.63 -9.89 -14.40
C ILE A 13 -34.58 -9.03 -13.70
N LEU A 14 -34.86 -8.64 -12.45
CA LEU A 14 -33.92 -7.84 -11.66
C LEU A 14 -32.58 -8.56 -11.45
N SER A 15 -32.59 -9.86 -11.12
CA SER A 15 -31.36 -10.62 -10.91
C SER A 15 -30.52 -10.72 -12.19
N ILE A 16 -31.16 -10.93 -13.34
CA ILE A 16 -30.47 -10.98 -14.64
C ILE A 16 -29.84 -9.62 -14.97
N LEU A 17 -30.55 -8.51 -14.77
CA LEU A 17 -30.03 -7.17 -15.01
C LEU A 17 -28.82 -6.85 -14.11
N ILE A 18 -28.91 -7.17 -12.81
CA ILE A 18 -27.77 -7.02 -11.89
C ILE A 18 -26.61 -7.89 -12.35
N GLY A 19 -26.87 -9.14 -12.74
CA GLY A 19 -25.83 -10.04 -13.24
C GLY A 19 -25.11 -9.49 -14.47
N LEU A 20 -25.85 -8.93 -15.44
CA LEU A 20 -25.26 -8.31 -16.63
C LEU A 20 -24.42 -7.08 -16.29
N ILE A 21 -24.86 -6.25 -15.34
CA ILE A 21 -24.08 -5.09 -14.87
C ILE A 21 -22.76 -5.55 -14.24
N LEU A 22 -22.79 -6.58 -13.38
CA LEU A 22 -21.58 -7.12 -12.76
C LEU A 22 -20.60 -7.69 -13.80
N VAL A 23 -21.10 -8.41 -14.81
CA VAL A 23 -20.27 -8.92 -15.91
C VAL A 23 -19.63 -7.76 -16.69
N ALA A 24 -20.42 -6.74 -17.05
CA ALA A 24 -19.91 -5.58 -17.77
C ALA A 24 -18.84 -4.82 -16.97
N LEU A 25 -19.05 -4.65 -15.66
CA LEU A 25 -18.07 -4.02 -14.77
C LEU A 25 -16.79 -4.84 -14.65
N ALA A 26 -16.88 -6.16 -14.50
CA ALA A 26 -15.70 -7.03 -14.43
C ALA A 26 -14.87 -6.99 -15.73
N VAL A 27 -15.53 -6.99 -16.89
CA VAL A 27 -14.88 -6.87 -18.20
C VAL A 27 -14.23 -5.49 -18.36
N TRP A 28 -14.97 -4.41 -18.06
CA TRP A 28 -14.42 -3.05 -18.13
C TRP A 28 -13.21 -2.88 -17.22
N PHE A 29 -13.26 -3.41 -16.00
CA PHE A 29 -12.16 -3.38 -15.05
C PHE A 29 -10.94 -4.16 -15.58
N HIS A 30 -11.14 -5.35 -16.15
CA HIS A 30 -10.04 -6.11 -16.77
C HIS A 30 -9.38 -5.35 -17.92
N LEU A 31 -10.16 -4.76 -18.82
CA LEU A 31 -9.62 -4.00 -19.96
C LEU A 31 -8.87 -2.74 -19.51
N SER A 32 -9.35 -2.07 -18.46
CA SER A 32 -8.70 -0.87 -17.92
C SER A 32 -7.41 -1.21 -17.18
N PHE A 33 -7.33 -2.38 -16.55
CA PHE A 33 -6.12 -2.80 -15.84
C PHE A 33 -5.04 -3.35 -16.80
N ASP A 34 -5.45 -4.01 -17.88
CA ASP A 34 -4.52 -4.55 -18.88
C ASP A 34 -3.78 -3.44 -19.62
N SER A 35 -4.46 -2.33 -19.97
CA SER A 35 -3.81 -1.19 -20.63
C SER A 35 -2.69 -0.59 -19.79
N SER A 36 -2.92 -0.42 -18.48
CA SER A 36 -1.92 0.13 -17.58
C SER A 36 -0.71 -0.78 -17.43
N ARG A 37 -0.91 -2.10 -17.49
CA ARG A 37 0.20 -3.06 -17.37
C ARG A 37 1.15 -3.01 -18.55
N ASP A 38 0.61 -2.94 -19.77
CA ASP A 38 1.42 -2.86 -20.98
C ASP A 38 2.18 -1.51 -21.06
N GLY A 39 1.55 -0.43 -20.59
CA GLY A 39 2.20 0.88 -20.45
C GLY A 39 3.39 0.86 -19.49
N SER A 40 3.21 0.35 -18.27
CA SER A 40 4.28 0.34 -17.26
C SER A 40 5.42 -0.62 -17.64
N LEU A 41 5.14 -1.78 -18.24
CA LEU A 41 6.21 -2.71 -18.65
C LEU A 41 7.02 -2.18 -19.84
N GLY A 42 6.35 -1.61 -20.84
CA GLY A 42 7.05 -1.00 -21.98
C GLY A 42 7.92 0.18 -21.55
N THR A 43 7.45 0.99 -20.59
CA THR A 43 8.27 2.09 -20.05
C THR A 43 9.48 1.60 -19.28
N LEU A 44 9.40 0.50 -18.53
CA LEU A 44 10.56 -0.05 -17.81
C LEU A 44 11.66 -0.55 -18.77
N ASP A 45 11.31 -1.25 -19.85
CA ASP A 45 12.29 -1.70 -20.85
C ASP A 45 12.89 -0.52 -21.64
N GLU A 46 12.06 0.45 -22.01
CA GLU A 46 12.52 1.71 -22.63
C GLU A 46 13.47 2.47 -21.69
N MET A 47 13.13 2.53 -20.40
CA MET A 47 13.95 3.18 -19.37
C MET A 47 15.28 2.47 -19.17
N LEU A 48 15.31 1.15 -19.04
CA LEU A 48 16.57 0.40 -18.93
C LEU A 48 17.45 0.61 -20.16
N SER A 49 16.85 0.71 -21.35
CA SER A 49 17.57 0.98 -22.59
C SER A 49 18.10 2.43 -22.66
N ALA A 50 17.38 3.37 -22.07
CA ALA A 50 17.75 4.79 -21.99
C ALA A 50 18.64 5.13 -20.78
N LEU A 51 18.77 4.20 -19.83
CA LEU A 51 19.43 4.40 -18.56
C LEU A 51 20.92 4.67 -18.78
N ARG A 52 21.39 5.79 -18.25
CA ARG A 52 22.82 6.05 -18.15
C ARG A 52 23.28 5.79 -16.72
N ILE A 53 24.40 5.11 -16.61
CA ILE A 53 25.17 4.99 -15.37
C ILE A 53 26.23 6.08 -15.44
N PRO A 54 26.10 7.18 -14.69
CA PRO A 54 27.08 8.25 -14.73
C PRO A 54 28.39 7.79 -14.06
N ASP A 55 29.50 7.81 -14.80
CA ASP A 55 30.84 7.52 -14.27
C ASP A 55 31.39 8.65 -13.37
N HIS A 56 30.70 9.80 -13.34
CA HIS A 56 31.06 11.01 -12.60
C HIS A 56 29.78 11.81 -12.26
N ALA A 57 29.86 12.72 -11.29
CA ALA A 57 28.74 13.62 -11.00
C ALA A 57 28.32 14.37 -12.28
N LEU A 58 27.03 14.30 -12.63
CA LEU A 58 26.45 15.01 -13.76
C LEU A 58 26.61 16.50 -13.47
N GLU A 59 27.51 17.16 -14.17
CA GLU A 59 27.59 18.62 -14.11
C GLU A 59 26.26 19.18 -14.62
N ASN A 60 25.61 19.99 -13.77
CA ASN A 60 24.34 20.65 -14.02
C ASN A 60 24.52 21.74 -15.09
N THR A 61 24.84 21.34 -16.32
CA THR A 61 25.26 22.24 -17.41
C THR A 61 24.08 22.86 -18.16
N GLY A 62 22.85 22.61 -17.72
CA GLY A 62 21.66 23.40 -18.05
C GLY A 62 21.20 23.41 -19.51
N GLN A 63 21.93 22.81 -20.48
CA GLN A 63 21.62 23.07 -21.89
C GLN A 63 21.98 21.97 -22.90
N GLY A 64 22.12 20.71 -22.52
CA GLY A 64 22.35 19.65 -23.51
C GLY A 64 21.94 18.28 -23.05
N ASP A 65 21.03 17.64 -23.80
CA ASP A 65 20.79 16.19 -23.93
C ASP A 65 21.07 15.33 -22.67
N VAL A 66 20.67 15.84 -21.51
CA VAL A 66 20.77 15.09 -20.25
C VAL A 66 19.69 14.03 -20.33
N PRO A 67 20.02 12.74 -20.16
CA PRO A 67 19.02 11.70 -20.15
C PRO A 67 17.97 12.02 -19.09
N ASP A 68 16.69 11.81 -19.42
CA ASP A 68 15.59 12.04 -18.48
C ASP A 68 15.75 11.18 -17.21
N TYR A 69 16.41 10.02 -17.32
CA TYR A 69 16.55 9.03 -16.26
C TYR A 69 18.01 8.74 -15.92
N VAL A 70 18.28 8.61 -14.62
CA VAL A 70 19.61 8.30 -14.09
C VAL A 70 19.50 7.16 -13.09
N TYR A 71 20.44 6.23 -13.15
CA TYR A 71 20.67 5.30 -12.06
C TYR A 71 21.73 5.85 -11.13
N LEU A 72 21.42 5.85 -9.84
CA LEU A 72 22.34 6.29 -8.80
C LEU A 72 22.37 5.25 -7.68
N GLN A 73 23.58 4.86 -7.32
CA GLN A 73 23.87 4.11 -6.12
C GLN A 73 24.85 4.92 -5.29
N GLY A 74 24.54 5.12 -4.03
CA GLY A 74 25.39 5.94 -3.17
C GLY A 74 24.91 6.02 -1.74
N HIS A 75 25.65 6.76 -0.94
CA HIS A 75 25.29 7.01 0.44
C HIS A 75 24.30 8.16 0.52
N ALA A 76 23.06 7.85 0.93
CA ALA A 76 22.04 8.84 1.22
C ALA A 76 22.28 9.47 2.60
N VAL A 77 22.26 10.80 2.66
CA VAL A 77 22.55 11.59 3.86
C VAL A 77 21.33 12.43 4.23
N ALA A 78 21.04 12.46 5.52
CA ALA A 78 20.02 13.30 6.14
C ALA A 78 20.62 14.66 6.55
N GLY A 79 19.97 15.76 6.17
CA GLY A 79 20.42 17.12 6.46
C GLY A 79 19.90 17.70 7.78
N ALA A 80 18.87 17.09 8.37
CA ALA A 80 18.27 17.48 9.64
C ALA A 80 18.03 16.26 10.56
N GLU A 81 18.01 16.52 11.87
CA GLU A 81 17.56 15.56 12.88
C GLU A 81 16.04 15.36 12.78
N LEU A 82 15.60 14.13 12.97
CA LEU A 82 14.20 13.72 13.04
C LEU A 82 13.76 13.66 14.49
N THR A 83 12.54 14.07 14.76
CA THR A 83 11.99 14.19 16.11
C THR A 83 10.57 13.69 16.21
N ASP A 84 10.27 12.87 17.21
CA ASP A 84 8.90 12.65 17.67
C ASP A 84 8.78 13.25 19.07
N GLU A 85 8.13 14.40 19.19
CA GLU A 85 8.05 15.14 20.46
C GLU A 85 7.21 14.42 21.52
N ASP A 86 6.21 13.63 21.10
CA ASP A 86 5.32 12.90 21.99
C ASP A 86 6.11 11.80 22.72
N PHE A 87 6.95 11.07 21.97
CA PHE A 87 7.78 9.98 22.50
C PHE A 87 9.21 10.43 22.89
N GLY A 88 9.52 11.71 22.71
CA GLY A 88 10.83 12.28 22.97
C GLY A 88 11.94 11.61 22.16
N ILE A 89 11.64 11.15 20.95
CA ILE A 89 12.61 10.52 20.03
C ILE A 89 13.37 11.62 19.32
N ARG A 90 14.69 11.49 19.26
CA ARG A 90 15.59 12.33 18.46
C ARG A 90 16.65 11.46 17.83
N LEU A 91 16.74 11.47 16.50
CA LEU A 91 17.72 10.66 15.76
C LEU A 91 18.01 11.25 14.38
N THR A 92 19.13 10.86 13.79
CA THR A 92 19.44 11.15 12.38
C THR A 92 18.97 9.99 11.50
N GLY A 93 18.18 10.30 10.48
CA GLY A 93 17.61 9.31 9.56
C GLY A 93 17.04 9.99 8.31
N LEU A 94 16.78 9.22 7.25
CA LEU A 94 16.08 9.68 6.05
C LEU A 94 14.61 9.93 6.38
N PHE A 95 13.98 9.05 7.16
CA PHE A 95 12.66 9.25 7.74
C PHE A 95 12.51 8.55 9.11
N LEU A 96 11.53 9.03 9.88
CA LEU A 96 11.03 8.45 11.13
C LEU A 96 9.53 8.26 10.96
N GLU A 97 9.04 7.07 11.23
CA GLU A 97 7.64 6.72 11.14
C GLU A 97 7.14 6.16 12.47
N ARG A 98 5.97 6.65 12.90
CA ARG A 98 5.18 6.12 14.00
C ARG A 98 3.86 5.61 13.43
N GLN A 99 3.56 4.33 13.68
CA GLN A 99 2.29 3.73 13.33
C GLN A 99 1.47 3.47 14.58
N VAL A 100 0.26 4.02 14.63
CA VAL A 100 -0.70 3.78 15.71
C VAL A 100 -1.84 2.90 15.19
N GLN A 101 -1.93 1.69 15.71
CA GLN A 101 -2.97 0.71 15.41
C GLN A 101 -3.96 0.62 16.57
N GLU A 102 -5.24 0.46 16.26
CA GLU A 102 -6.29 0.17 17.26
C GLU A 102 -6.94 -1.17 16.90
N LEU A 103 -7.09 -2.03 17.90
CA LEU A 103 -7.85 -3.26 17.76
C LEU A 103 -9.34 -2.92 17.73
N VAL A 104 -10.03 -3.24 16.64
CA VAL A 104 -11.47 -2.99 16.51
C VAL A 104 -12.24 -4.30 16.34
N ARG A 105 -13.42 -4.40 16.97
CA ARG A 105 -14.40 -5.45 16.64
C ARG A 105 -15.34 -4.95 15.58
N GLU A 106 -15.40 -5.70 14.48
CA GLU A 106 -16.38 -5.48 13.42
C GLU A 106 -17.52 -6.50 13.57
N ILE A 107 -18.77 -6.04 13.41
CA ILE A 107 -19.95 -6.90 13.36
C ILE A 107 -20.01 -7.53 11.96
N VAL A 108 -19.70 -8.82 11.84
CA VAL A 108 -19.46 -9.47 10.53
C VAL A 108 -20.73 -9.69 9.71
N LYS A 109 -21.90 -9.83 10.34
CA LYS A 109 -23.24 -9.79 9.74
C LYS A 109 -24.29 -10.14 10.79
N ARG A 110 -25.48 -9.54 10.67
CA ARG A 110 -26.71 -10.03 11.29
C ARG A 110 -27.27 -11.15 10.41
N PRO A 111 -27.39 -12.41 10.87
CA PRO A 111 -28.11 -13.42 10.11
C PRO A 111 -29.58 -12.96 9.97
N GLU A 112 -30.08 -12.77 8.75
CA GLU A 112 -31.50 -12.47 8.54
C GLU A 112 -32.36 -13.59 9.15
N GLY A 113 -33.25 -13.23 10.07
CA GLY A 113 -34.23 -14.15 10.64
C GLY A 113 -33.83 -14.92 11.90
N ARG A 114 -32.67 -14.64 12.53
CA ARG A 114 -32.33 -15.17 13.87
C ARG A 114 -32.54 -14.12 14.97
N PRO A 115 -32.93 -14.53 16.20
CA PRO A 115 -33.03 -13.63 17.34
C PRO A 115 -31.69 -12.96 17.64
N LEU A 116 -31.73 -11.75 18.20
CA LEU A 116 -30.60 -10.85 18.51
C LEU A 116 -29.54 -11.40 19.49
N THR A 117 -29.58 -12.69 19.80
CA THR A 117 -28.73 -13.30 20.84
C THR A 117 -27.42 -13.88 20.30
N GLU A 118 -27.25 -14.02 18.98
CA GLU A 118 -26.02 -14.55 18.35
C GLU A 118 -25.36 -13.49 17.47
N PHE A 119 -24.43 -12.72 18.04
CA PHE A 119 -23.52 -11.86 17.27
C PHE A 119 -22.23 -12.61 16.96
N HIS A 120 -21.85 -12.66 15.68
CA HIS A 120 -20.50 -13.09 15.29
C HIS A 120 -19.61 -11.87 15.16
N TRP A 121 -18.62 -11.79 16.04
CA TRP A 121 -17.58 -10.76 16.02
C TRP A 121 -16.37 -11.26 15.25
N ARG A 122 -15.72 -10.37 14.51
CA ARG A 122 -14.35 -10.59 14.02
C ARG A 122 -13.51 -9.43 14.51
N GLU A 123 -12.42 -9.79 15.17
CA GLU A 123 -11.39 -8.84 15.57
C GLU A 123 -10.51 -8.55 14.36
N ARG A 124 -10.27 -7.27 14.11
CA ARG A 124 -9.38 -6.80 13.05
C ARG A 124 -8.54 -5.67 13.59
N ILE A 125 -7.25 -5.70 13.31
CA ILE A 125 -6.37 -4.55 13.50
C ILE A 125 -6.78 -3.52 12.45
N GLN A 126 -7.29 -2.37 12.88
CA GLN A 126 -7.55 -1.28 11.95
C GLN A 126 -6.20 -0.76 11.45
N HIS A 127 -6.06 -0.57 10.12
CA HIS A 127 -4.92 0.13 9.53
C HIS A 127 -4.66 1.45 10.28
N PRO A 128 -3.40 1.91 10.36
CA PRO A 128 -3.00 2.92 11.32
C PRO A 128 -3.95 4.12 11.26
N MET A 129 -4.64 4.37 12.36
CA MET A 129 -5.64 5.43 12.42
C MET A 129 -5.01 6.82 12.37
N THR A 130 -3.74 6.89 12.74
CA THR A 130 -2.92 8.10 12.71
C THR A 130 -1.48 7.63 12.53
N GLY A 131 -0.97 7.74 11.31
CA GLY A 131 0.47 7.60 11.04
C GLY A 131 1.11 8.97 11.22
N TYR A 132 2.26 9.01 11.89
CA TYR A 132 3.15 10.17 11.84
C TYR A 132 4.38 9.74 11.05
N ARG A 133 4.73 10.50 10.01
CA ARG A 133 5.96 10.29 9.26
C ARG A 133 6.66 11.63 9.10
N GLU A 134 7.89 11.71 9.59
CA GLU A 134 8.76 12.84 9.39
C GLU A 134 9.93 12.45 8.49
N GLN A 135 10.25 13.32 7.55
CA GLN A 135 11.38 13.15 6.66
C GLN A 135 12.43 14.21 6.96
N SER A 136 13.70 13.83 6.80
CA SER A 136 14.78 14.78 6.93
C SER A 136 14.78 15.74 5.75
N LYS A 137 15.15 17.00 5.98
CA LYS A 137 15.20 18.02 4.92
C LYS A 137 16.47 18.85 5.08
N PRO A 138 17.36 18.89 4.06
CA PRO A 138 17.31 18.11 2.81
C PRO A 138 17.72 16.64 2.99
N VAL A 139 17.32 15.76 2.07
CA VAL A 139 18.00 14.46 1.85
C VAL A 139 18.85 14.58 0.60
N THR A 140 20.08 14.08 0.65
CA THR A 140 20.97 14.07 -0.53
C THR A 140 21.50 12.67 -0.83
N LEU A 141 21.59 12.31 -2.12
CA LEU A 141 22.25 11.09 -2.60
C LEU A 141 23.36 11.49 -3.57
N SER A 142 24.62 11.14 -3.26
CA SER A 142 25.77 11.44 -4.14
C SER A 142 25.86 12.91 -4.57
N GLY A 143 25.40 13.84 -3.71
CA GLY A 143 25.39 15.28 -3.96
C GLY A 143 24.13 15.84 -4.62
N TYR A 144 23.19 14.99 -5.06
CA TYR A 144 21.89 15.45 -5.58
C TYR A 144 20.86 15.55 -4.48
N LEU A 145 19.95 16.52 -4.60
CA LEU A 145 18.78 16.60 -3.72
C LEU A 145 17.80 15.48 -4.06
N VAL A 146 17.32 14.77 -3.05
CA VAL A 146 16.27 13.75 -3.20
C VAL A 146 14.95 14.39 -2.83
N SER A 147 14.00 14.41 -3.76
CA SER A 147 12.67 14.96 -3.51
C SER A 147 11.95 14.20 -2.38
N SER A 148 11.14 14.89 -1.59
CA SER A 148 10.35 14.27 -0.51
C SER A 148 9.47 13.12 -1.00
N SER A 149 8.90 13.26 -2.21
CA SER A 149 8.08 12.21 -2.81
C SER A 149 8.87 10.94 -3.08
N LEU A 150 10.16 11.04 -3.38
CA LEU A 150 11.01 9.87 -3.62
C LEU A 150 11.43 9.20 -2.30
N VAL A 151 11.62 9.98 -1.23
CA VAL A 151 11.87 9.46 0.13
C VAL A 151 10.65 8.70 0.68
N ASP A 152 9.43 9.09 0.31
CA ASP A 152 8.20 8.38 0.74
C ASP A 152 8.12 6.94 0.22
N TYR A 153 8.76 6.64 -0.91
CA TYR A 153 8.81 5.29 -1.50
C TYR A 153 9.86 4.39 -0.84
N LEU A 154 10.70 4.91 0.05
CA LEU A 154 11.52 4.05 0.91
C LEU A 154 10.64 3.45 2.01
N GLU A 155 10.24 2.19 1.87
CA GLU A 155 9.35 1.51 2.83
C GLU A 155 10.11 0.83 3.99
N ASP A 156 11.36 0.39 3.74
CA ASP A 156 12.09 -0.49 4.64
C ASP A 156 12.79 0.27 5.78
N GLY A 157 12.02 0.71 6.76
CA GLY A 157 12.53 1.24 8.03
C GLY A 157 13.03 0.13 8.97
N ILE A 158 14.05 0.43 9.76
CA ILE A 158 14.49 -0.41 10.88
C ILE A 158 13.54 -0.17 12.06
N PRO A 159 12.91 -1.21 12.63
CA PRO A 159 12.08 -1.06 13.82
C PRO A 159 12.86 -0.45 14.98
N ILE A 160 12.24 0.45 15.74
CA ILE A 160 12.77 0.97 17.00
C ILE A 160 12.00 0.28 18.13
N PRO A 161 12.66 -0.62 18.91
CA PRO A 161 12.05 -1.25 20.07
C PRO A 161 11.57 -0.22 21.10
N CYS A 162 10.48 -0.50 21.81
CA CYS A 162 9.92 0.40 22.82
C CYS A 162 10.84 0.65 24.03
N ASP A 163 11.85 -0.19 24.24
CA ASP A 163 12.89 -0.05 25.27
C ASP A 163 14.17 0.63 24.74
N ASP A 164 14.15 1.12 23.49
CA ASP A 164 15.28 1.82 22.90
C ASP A 164 15.59 3.11 23.68
N ARG A 165 16.87 3.34 23.98
CA ARG A 165 17.35 4.49 24.76
C ARG A 165 17.06 5.85 24.12
N ARG A 166 16.76 5.88 22.83
CA ARG A 166 16.36 7.09 22.09
C ARG A 166 14.95 7.53 22.45
N ILE A 167 14.12 6.63 22.97
CA ILE A 167 12.78 6.94 23.46
C ILE A 167 12.91 7.42 24.89
N THR A 168 12.73 8.73 25.09
CA THR A 168 12.93 9.37 26.40
C THR A 168 11.64 9.65 27.14
N ARG A 169 10.50 9.48 26.48
CA ARG A 169 9.17 9.67 27.05
C ARG A 169 8.27 8.52 26.65
N ILE A 170 7.53 8.00 27.62
CA ILE A 170 6.40 7.11 27.38
C ILE A 170 5.16 8.01 27.40
N PRO A 171 4.54 8.30 26.26
CA PRO A 171 3.38 9.17 26.24
C PRO A 171 2.14 8.42 26.67
N GLU A 172 1.19 9.20 27.17
CA GLU A 172 -0.20 8.79 27.21
C GLU A 172 -0.81 9.00 25.82
N TYR A 173 -1.49 8.00 25.28
CA TYR A 173 -2.25 8.13 24.05
C TYR A 173 -3.74 8.05 24.38
N ARG A 174 -4.50 9.11 24.09
CA ARG A 174 -5.93 9.25 24.46
C ARG A 174 -6.22 9.07 25.96
N GLY A 175 -5.25 9.40 26.82
CA GLY A 175 -5.38 9.24 28.27
C GLY A 175 -5.10 7.83 28.78
N GLU A 176 -4.61 6.94 27.91
CA GLU A 176 -4.12 5.61 28.29
C GLU A 176 -2.58 5.63 28.33
N GLU A 177 -2.01 5.19 29.44
CA GLU A 177 -0.56 5.00 29.57
C GLU A 177 -0.13 3.78 28.75
N LEU A 178 0.84 3.98 27.87
CA LEU A 178 1.37 2.89 27.05
C LEU A 178 2.43 2.09 27.83
N VAL A 179 2.40 0.78 27.73
CA VAL A 179 3.36 -0.15 28.33
C VAL A 179 4.21 -0.78 27.22
N CYS A 180 5.53 -0.77 27.40
CA CYS A 180 6.45 -1.47 26.51
C CYS A 180 6.35 -2.99 26.75
N ARG A 181 6.01 -3.76 25.71
CA ARG A 181 5.90 -5.22 25.76
C ARG A 181 7.16 -5.91 25.28
N SER A 182 7.25 -7.22 25.53
CA SER A 182 8.40 -8.05 25.16
C SER A 182 8.62 -8.19 23.65
N ASP A 183 7.61 -7.88 22.84
CA ASP A 183 7.68 -7.82 21.37
C ASP A 183 8.35 -6.53 20.83
N GLY A 184 8.76 -5.62 21.73
CA GLY A 184 9.40 -4.36 21.36
C GLY A 184 8.41 -3.28 20.92
N THR A 185 7.12 -3.43 21.18
CA THR A 185 6.09 -2.45 20.81
C THR A 185 5.37 -1.88 22.04
N PHE A 186 4.79 -0.69 21.90
CA PHE A 186 3.98 -0.08 22.95
C PHE A 186 2.53 -0.55 22.84
N HIS A 187 1.91 -0.90 23.97
CA HIS A 187 0.51 -1.32 24.05
C HIS A 187 -0.23 -0.57 25.16
N SER A 188 -1.52 -0.30 25.02
CA SER A 188 -2.32 0.27 26.11
C SER A 188 -2.64 -0.72 27.24
N GLN A 189 -2.44 -2.02 27.01
CA GLN A 189 -2.60 -3.06 28.03
C GLN A 189 -1.26 -3.75 28.36
N PRO A 190 -1.05 -4.21 29.60
CA PRO A 190 0.19 -4.88 30.01
C PRO A 190 0.38 -6.25 29.33
N GLU A 191 1.56 -6.84 29.49
CA GLU A 191 1.86 -8.18 28.99
C GLU A 191 0.96 -9.25 29.65
N GLY A 192 0.48 -10.21 28.86
CA GLY A 192 -0.34 -11.32 29.35
C GLY A 192 -1.84 -11.04 29.55
N THR A 193 -2.30 -9.80 29.31
CA THR A 193 -3.73 -9.53 29.15
C THR A 193 -4.18 -9.87 27.75
N ALA A 194 -5.35 -10.49 27.61
CA ALA A 194 -5.96 -10.68 26.30
C ALA A 194 -6.24 -9.30 25.67
N GLU A 195 -5.87 -9.13 24.40
CA GLU A 195 -6.17 -7.90 23.68
C GLU A 195 -7.71 -7.73 23.55
N ASP A 196 -8.22 -6.54 23.83
CA ASP A 196 -9.64 -6.19 23.69
C ASP A 196 -9.83 -5.01 22.74
N VAL A 197 -11.08 -4.78 22.33
CA VAL A 197 -11.43 -3.68 21.45
C VAL A 197 -11.09 -2.35 22.10
N GLY A 198 -10.45 -1.48 21.31
CA GLY A 198 -9.95 -0.20 21.77
C GLY A 198 -8.48 -0.27 22.16
N ASP A 199 -7.89 -1.47 22.28
CA ASP A 199 -6.47 -1.60 22.59
C ASP A 199 -5.61 -0.96 21.51
N ILE A 200 -4.63 -0.20 21.96
CA ILE A 200 -3.79 0.63 21.13
C ILE A 200 -2.42 0.01 21.07
N ARG A 201 -1.88 -0.11 19.86
CA ARG A 201 -0.51 -0.54 19.61
C ARG A 201 0.24 0.56 18.88
N VAL A 202 1.41 0.95 19.38
CA VAL A 202 2.28 1.93 18.74
C VAL A 202 3.62 1.28 18.39
N THR A 203 4.00 1.40 17.11
CA THR A 203 5.29 0.95 16.60
C THR A 203 6.04 2.11 15.96
N PHE A 204 7.36 2.01 15.99
CA PHE A 204 8.27 2.98 15.40
C PHE A 204 9.19 2.30 14.41
N ALA A 205 9.48 2.98 13.32
CA ALA A 205 10.51 2.60 12.37
C ALA A 205 11.27 3.85 11.91
N TYR A 206 12.54 3.69 11.57
CA TYR A 206 13.31 4.76 10.95
C TYR A 206 14.30 4.18 9.95
N LEU A 207 14.62 4.95 8.92
CA LEU A 207 15.66 4.57 7.97
C LEU A 207 16.91 5.40 8.24
N PRO A 208 18.02 4.82 8.74
CA PRO A 208 19.27 5.58 8.93
C PRO A 208 19.86 6.05 7.58
N PRO A 209 20.78 7.03 7.60
CA PRO A 209 21.64 7.30 6.45
C PRO A 209 22.38 6.02 6.04
N GLY A 210 22.47 5.75 4.75
CA GLY A 210 22.90 4.43 4.27
C GLY A 210 23.01 4.37 2.76
N THR A 211 23.47 3.22 2.27
CA THR A 211 23.50 2.98 0.82
C THR A 211 22.07 2.86 0.30
N VAL A 212 21.78 3.57 -0.79
CA VAL A 212 20.50 3.52 -1.52
C VAL A 212 20.82 3.36 -3.00
N SER A 213 20.07 2.48 -3.66
CA SER A 213 20.05 2.35 -5.11
C SER A 213 18.71 2.88 -5.63
N MET A 214 18.75 3.73 -6.66
CA MET A 214 17.54 4.25 -7.29
C MET A 214 17.69 4.50 -8.78
N ILE A 215 16.57 4.42 -9.50
CA ILE A 215 16.38 5.00 -10.83
C ILE A 215 15.43 6.19 -10.67
N ALA A 216 15.90 7.38 -10.97
CA ALA A 216 15.15 8.62 -10.77
C ALA A 216 15.17 9.49 -12.02
N ARG A 217 14.21 10.41 -12.09
CA ARG A 217 14.25 11.50 -13.05
C ARG A 217 15.14 12.62 -12.50
N HIS A 218 16.06 13.16 -13.30
CA HIS A 218 16.92 14.25 -12.88
C HIS A 218 16.45 15.59 -13.46
N GLU A 219 16.04 16.52 -12.60
CA GLU A 219 15.54 17.84 -12.99
C GLU A 219 16.29 18.93 -12.21
N GLY A 220 17.26 19.59 -12.86
CA GLY A 220 17.90 20.77 -12.29
C GLY A 220 18.71 20.54 -11.00
N GLY A 221 19.21 19.32 -10.75
CA GLY A 221 19.95 18.96 -9.53
C GLY A 221 19.12 18.25 -8.46
N GLU A 222 17.82 18.05 -8.72
CA GLU A 222 16.91 17.28 -7.89
C GLU A 222 16.55 15.95 -8.56
N LEU A 223 16.41 14.90 -7.75
CA LEU A 223 15.96 13.57 -8.13
C LEU A 223 14.48 13.42 -7.78
N SER A 224 13.66 13.18 -8.80
CA SER A 224 12.21 13.04 -8.68
C SER A 224 11.73 11.66 -9.14
N LEU A 225 10.49 11.34 -8.77
CA LEU A 225 9.86 10.07 -9.12
C LEU A 225 9.78 9.90 -10.64
N VAL A 226 9.96 8.66 -11.08
CA VAL A 226 9.69 8.28 -12.46
C VAL A 226 8.23 7.91 -12.60
N ALA A 227 7.56 8.49 -13.59
CA ALA A 227 6.21 8.10 -13.98
C ALA A 227 6.24 7.45 -15.36
N ASP A 228 5.37 6.46 -15.58
CA ASP A 228 5.14 5.92 -16.91
C ASP A 228 4.34 6.89 -17.80
N LYS A 229 4.04 6.46 -19.03
CA LYS A 229 3.29 7.25 -20.01
C LYS A 229 1.86 7.59 -19.55
N GLU A 230 1.33 6.86 -18.57
CA GLU A 230 0.00 7.08 -17.99
C GLU A 230 0.04 7.97 -16.75
N GLY A 231 1.23 8.40 -16.31
CA GLY A 231 1.42 9.20 -15.10
C GLY A 231 1.48 8.36 -13.82
N THR A 232 1.61 7.04 -13.94
CA THR A 232 1.75 6.13 -12.81
C THR A 232 3.19 6.12 -12.33
N TYR A 233 3.41 6.44 -11.06
CA TYR A 233 4.74 6.41 -10.46
C TYR A 233 5.26 4.97 -10.31
N LEU A 234 6.53 4.78 -10.67
CA LEU A 234 7.25 3.52 -10.56
C LEU A 234 8.11 3.55 -9.29
N ASP A 235 7.97 2.53 -8.43
CA ASP A 235 8.84 2.36 -7.27
C ASP A 235 10.18 1.78 -7.73
N LEU A 236 11.15 2.67 -7.95
CA LEU A 236 12.50 2.31 -8.40
C LEU A 236 13.55 2.81 -7.41
N ILE A 237 13.26 2.71 -6.11
CA ILE A 237 14.17 3.07 -5.03
C ILE A 237 14.15 2.00 -3.95
N LYS A 238 15.32 1.53 -3.52
CA LYS A 238 15.45 0.61 -2.37
C LYS A 238 16.68 0.94 -1.53
N ALA A 239 16.57 0.71 -0.22
CA ALA A 239 17.69 0.82 0.70
C ALA A 239 18.60 -0.41 0.56
N GLY A 240 19.89 -0.19 0.27
CA GLY A 240 20.87 -1.24 -0.01
C GLY A 240 21.54 -1.08 -1.37
N GLU A 241 22.26 -2.13 -1.78
CA GLU A 241 22.91 -2.22 -3.08
C GLU A 241 22.05 -3.10 -4.00
N TYR A 242 21.45 -2.47 -5.00
CA TYR A 242 20.64 -3.14 -6.03
C TYR A 242 21.09 -2.67 -7.41
N SER A 243 21.24 -3.59 -8.35
CA SER A 243 21.46 -3.24 -9.75
C SER A 243 20.21 -2.58 -10.36
N PRO A 244 20.34 -1.85 -11.48
CA PRO A 244 19.18 -1.34 -12.20
C PRO A 244 18.17 -2.44 -12.57
N GLU A 245 18.66 -3.60 -13.00
CA GLU A 245 17.84 -4.74 -13.39
C GLU A 245 17.10 -5.32 -12.18
N GLU A 246 17.74 -5.40 -11.01
CA GLU A 246 17.09 -5.84 -9.77
C GLU A 246 15.99 -4.88 -9.34
N LEU A 247 16.23 -3.55 -9.40
CA LEU A 247 15.21 -2.55 -9.09
C LEU A 247 13.99 -2.69 -10.00
N VAL A 248 14.21 -2.88 -11.30
CA VAL A 248 13.12 -3.08 -12.27
C VAL A 248 12.40 -4.40 -12.01
N GLN A 249 13.11 -5.49 -11.70
CA GLN A 249 12.48 -6.77 -11.35
C GLN A 249 11.63 -6.68 -10.08
N ILE A 250 12.11 -5.97 -9.05
CA ILE A 250 11.36 -5.73 -7.81
C ILE A 250 10.09 -4.94 -8.12
N ALA A 251 10.21 -3.84 -8.88
CA ALA A 251 9.07 -3.04 -9.30
C ALA A 251 8.04 -3.91 -10.06
N GLN A 252 8.50 -4.70 -11.04
CA GLN A 252 7.65 -5.62 -11.80
C GLN A 252 6.94 -6.65 -10.91
N GLY A 253 7.64 -7.22 -9.92
CA GLY A 253 7.07 -8.20 -8.99
C GLY A 253 5.90 -7.63 -8.18
N GLU A 254 6.05 -6.42 -7.64
CA GLU A 254 4.98 -5.74 -6.90
C GLU A 254 3.76 -5.43 -7.78
N TRP A 255 3.99 -5.10 -9.06
CA TRP A 255 2.93 -4.93 -10.05
C TRP A 255 2.20 -6.23 -10.35
N VAL A 256 2.92 -7.35 -10.52
CA VAL A 256 2.34 -8.67 -10.76
C VAL A 256 1.45 -9.10 -9.59
N ASP A 257 1.88 -8.88 -8.36
CA ASP A 257 1.08 -9.22 -7.17
C ASP A 257 -0.19 -8.37 -7.05
N ARG A 258 -0.12 -7.08 -7.41
CA ARG A 258 -1.31 -6.22 -7.49
C ARG A 258 -2.25 -6.67 -8.61
N ALA A 259 -1.71 -6.98 -9.79
CA ALA A 259 -2.46 -7.46 -10.94
C ALA A 259 -3.18 -8.79 -10.66
N LEU A 260 -2.49 -9.73 -10.02
CA LEU A 260 -3.06 -11.03 -9.65
C LEU A 260 -4.21 -10.85 -8.66
N ARG A 261 -4.04 -10.02 -7.63
CA ARG A 261 -5.12 -9.69 -6.67
C ARG A 261 -6.32 -9.04 -7.35
N ALA A 262 -6.09 -8.10 -8.27
CA ALA A 262 -7.12 -7.45 -9.05
C ALA A 262 -7.86 -8.45 -9.97
N ALA A 263 -7.12 -9.36 -10.61
CA ALA A 263 -7.69 -10.39 -11.47
C ALA A 263 -8.56 -11.39 -10.71
N TRP A 264 -8.10 -11.84 -9.53
CA TRP A 264 -8.90 -12.69 -8.65
C TRP A 264 -10.21 -12.02 -8.23
N PHE A 265 -10.16 -10.74 -7.84
CA PHE A 265 -11.36 -10.00 -7.47
C PHE A 265 -12.34 -9.86 -8.64
N SER A 266 -11.84 -9.47 -9.82
CA SER A 266 -12.65 -9.38 -11.04
C SER A 266 -13.29 -10.72 -11.42
N GLY A 267 -12.54 -11.81 -11.34
CA GLY A 267 -13.04 -13.17 -11.59
C GLY A 267 -14.19 -13.56 -10.66
N ILE A 268 -14.12 -13.21 -9.37
CA ILE A 268 -15.22 -13.44 -8.41
C ILE A 268 -16.46 -12.65 -8.81
N VAL A 269 -16.32 -11.37 -9.17
CA VAL A 269 -17.43 -10.52 -9.61
C VAL A 269 -18.07 -11.06 -10.89
N LEU A 270 -17.26 -11.52 -11.85
CA LEU A 270 -17.72 -12.14 -13.07
C LEU A 270 -18.51 -13.42 -12.80
N CYS A 271 -17.97 -14.32 -11.97
CA CYS A 271 -18.64 -15.56 -11.56
C CYS A 271 -19.98 -15.29 -10.86
N LEU A 272 -20.04 -14.29 -9.98
CA LEU A 272 -21.28 -13.90 -9.31
C LEU A 272 -22.31 -13.35 -10.32
N GLY A 273 -21.86 -12.50 -11.25
CA GLY A 273 -22.72 -11.97 -12.31
C GLY A 273 -23.32 -13.07 -13.19
N LEU A 274 -22.48 -14.01 -13.65
CA LEU A 274 -22.91 -15.17 -14.43
C LEU A 274 -23.87 -16.06 -13.64
N PHE A 275 -23.60 -16.29 -12.36
CA PHE A 275 -24.47 -17.08 -11.49
C PHE A 275 -25.87 -16.45 -11.38
N LEU A 276 -25.98 -15.12 -11.22
CA LEU A 276 -27.26 -14.41 -11.16
C LEU A 276 -28.07 -14.47 -12.47
N ILE A 277 -27.39 -14.63 -13.60
CA ILE A 277 -28.02 -14.83 -14.92
C ILE A 277 -28.50 -16.29 -15.08
N VAL A 278 -27.66 -17.26 -14.72
CA VAL A 278 -27.92 -18.70 -14.99
C VAL A 278 -28.86 -19.33 -13.97
N ALA A 279 -28.75 -18.99 -12.68
CA ALA A 279 -29.55 -19.58 -11.60
C ALA A 279 -31.08 -19.56 -11.84
N PRO A 280 -31.71 -18.44 -12.24
CA PRO A 280 -33.16 -18.44 -12.49
C PRO A 280 -33.57 -19.30 -13.68
N LEU A 281 -32.74 -19.36 -14.73
CA LEU A 281 -32.98 -20.19 -15.92
C LEU A 281 -32.97 -21.68 -15.55
N TRP A 282 -32.02 -22.08 -14.70
CA TRP A 282 -31.93 -23.46 -14.23
C TRP A 282 -33.12 -23.87 -13.36
N LYS A 283 -33.60 -22.98 -12.48
CA LYS A 283 -34.79 -23.21 -11.64
C LYS A 283 -36.06 -23.38 -12.48
N LYS A 284 -36.19 -22.62 -13.57
CA LYS A 284 -37.31 -22.76 -14.51
C LYS A 284 -37.28 -24.13 -15.20
N HIS A 285 -36.10 -24.60 -15.62
CA HIS A 285 -35.96 -25.90 -16.27
C HIS A 285 -36.37 -27.06 -15.34
N LYS A 286 -35.92 -27.05 -14.08
CA LYS A 286 -36.27 -28.10 -13.09
C LYS A 286 -37.77 -28.22 -12.81
N ARG A 287 -38.55 -27.13 -12.94
CA ARG A 287 -40.01 -27.15 -12.74
C ARG A 287 -40.78 -27.80 -13.89
N HIS A 288 -40.20 -27.92 -15.07
CA HIS A 288 -40.86 -28.53 -16.22
C HIS A 288 -40.49 -30.02 -16.39
N SER A 289 -39.49 -30.51 -15.66
CA SER A 289 -38.97 -31.87 -15.76
C SER A 289 -39.44 -32.82 -14.65
N GLY A 290 -40.30 -32.36 -13.73
CA GLY A 290 -40.89 -33.17 -12.66
C GLY A 290 -42.38 -32.92 -12.57
#